data_AF-A0A167K8A5-F1
#
_entry.id   AF-A0A167K8A5-F1
#
_cell.length_a   1.000
_cell.length_b   1.000
_cell.length_c   1.000
_cell.angle_alpha   90.00
_cell.angle_beta   90.00
_cell.angle_gamma   90.00
#
_symmetry.space_group_name_H-M   'P 1'
#
loop_
_entity.id
_entity.type
_entity.pdbx_description
1 polymer ?
#
loop_
_entity_poly.entity_id
_entity_poly.type
_entity_poly.pdbx_seq_one_letter_code
_entity_poly.pdbx_strand_id
1 'polypeptide(L)'
;MPVDIQPNRVVLHHPAGASATILLYGATVISWISGSHSALASASGLAGPAPPAPTAPLGAAAQFTSSTPAAPSERLFVSALASLDGSKPVRGGIPICWPIFGPPSREEYKALKQHGFARSSVWTYAETVLDAAEGVSGRFVLESSEQTEKLFPHPFKLVYTVTLAEHQLTTSLRVYNTGTAPLAFQALLHNYFRGEAASAGVQPLKGVRFVDKVRDGARDTEAREIVDVRSYTDRVYEAAGGAYTLTFPPSAHLSIKTHNLPDVTVWNPQETGSGMADMEPGGWERYVCVEPGHVARFVSLEPGGEWWGQQNAMDRFEQLILAGDLFGDATPASPPRTPSTLSPASSRSPSPSLPPNPHASSVQVGQGVPGRTGVKGVIRDAREANQIERERKSRELGERQKVWEEKGRGALSFREESEGKGRKMIRVAGEEKLAEGARKRFGHLREVGVEGFVDAVEEKDAWVVVHIYDPDVEACHSLDTTLALLARAYPHTKFLRARATTLGFASLLSAPSASADRTTRLDDLPEDEEWEYEEEEQDEVDLEMLPTMLVYKAGELRETWIRVDWEARDAGGVEQLLVKNGIIPSASGKQEDDDDSDWD
;
A
#
# COMPACT_ATOMS: atom_id res chain seq x y z
N MET A 1 22.01 -5.61 -5.00
CA MET A 1 21.33 -4.69 -4.06
C MET A 1 19.96 -4.36 -4.66
N PRO A 2 18.94 -4.06 -3.85
CA PRO A 2 17.60 -3.76 -4.35
C PRO A 2 17.51 -2.40 -5.07
N VAL A 3 18.52 -1.55 -4.89
CA VAL A 3 18.80 -0.42 -5.79
C VAL A 3 20.15 -0.65 -6.45
N ASP A 4 20.21 -0.53 -7.78
CA ASP A 4 21.44 -0.45 -8.58
C ASP A 4 21.59 0.97 -9.14
N ILE A 5 22.71 1.63 -8.82
CA ILE A 5 22.97 3.02 -9.20
C ILE A 5 24.07 3.03 -10.25
N GLN A 6 23.73 3.45 -11.46
CA GLN A 6 24.61 3.50 -12.62
C GLN A 6 24.85 4.96 -13.06
N PRO A 7 25.88 5.26 -13.87
CA PRO A 7 26.25 6.64 -14.21
C PRO A 7 25.16 7.49 -14.89
N ASN A 8 24.19 6.87 -15.56
CA ASN A 8 23.08 7.56 -16.24
C ASN A 8 21.67 7.12 -15.79
N ARG A 9 21.56 6.17 -14.86
CA ARG A 9 20.28 5.56 -14.47
C ARG A 9 20.32 4.92 -13.09
N VAL A 10 19.14 4.67 -12.54
CA VAL A 10 18.94 3.88 -11.33
C VAL A 10 17.95 2.77 -11.66
N VAL A 11 18.21 1.55 -11.20
CA VAL A 11 17.29 0.41 -11.31
C VAL A 11 16.83 0.02 -9.92
N LEU A 12 15.52 -0.01 -9.72
CA LEU A 12 14.89 -0.54 -8.52
C LEU A 12 14.52 -2.01 -8.79
N HIS A 13 14.82 -2.90 -7.85
CA HIS A 13 14.57 -4.33 -7.92
C HIS A 13 13.77 -4.78 -6.69
N HIS A 14 12.54 -5.22 -6.90
CA HIS A 14 11.72 -5.83 -5.86
C HIS A 14 12.17 -7.29 -5.63
N PRO A 15 12.17 -7.81 -4.38
CA PRO A 15 12.51 -9.21 -4.12
C PRO A 15 11.65 -10.23 -4.88
N ALA A 16 10.39 -9.89 -5.18
CA ALA A 16 9.47 -10.70 -6.00
C ALA A 16 9.69 -10.57 -7.53
N GLY A 17 10.83 -10.00 -7.97
CA GLY A 17 11.23 -9.97 -9.38
C GLY A 17 10.70 -8.79 -10.22
N ALA A 18 9.82 -7.95 -9.66
CA ALA A 18 9.46 -6.68 -10.29
C ALA A 18 10.68 -5.75 -10.38
N SER A 19 10.75 -4.89 -11.40
CA SER A 19 11.81 -3.89 -11.52
C SER A 19 11.33 -2.60 -12.20
N ALA A 20 12.02 -1.50 -11.92
CA ALA A 20 11.79 -0.21 -12.58
C ALA A 20 13.13 0.45 -12.92
N THR A 21 13.29 0.92 -14.16
CA THR A 21 14.50 1.64 -14.59
C THR A 21 14.19 3.11 -14.78
N ILE A 22 14.97 3.98 -14.13
CA ILE A 22 14.81 5.43 -14.16
C ILE A 22 16.10 6.05 -14.72
N LEU A 23 16.01 6.79 -15.84
CA LEU A 23 17.13 7.60 -16.32
C LEU A 23 17.30 8.84 -15.45
N LEU A 24 18.55 9.19 -15.12
CA LEU A 24 18.86 10.48 -14.48
C LEU A 24 18.47 11.65 -15.39
N TYR A 25 18.53 11.48 -16.72
CA TYR A 25 17.98 12.44 -17.65
C TYR A 25 16.45 12.45 -17.61
N GLY A 26 15.89 13.59 -17.21
CA GLY A 26 14.46 13.81 -17.02
C GLY A 26 13.84 13.16 -15.79
N ALA A 27 14.63 12.46 -14.94
CA ALA A 27 14.14 11.48 -13.97
C ALA A 27 13.14 10.48 -14.59
N THR A 28 13.34 10.15 -15.88
CA THR A 28 12.34 9.46 -16.69
C THR A 28 12.30 7.98 -16.32
N VAL A 29 11.16 7.47 -15.85
CA VAL A 29 10.96 6.02 -15.73
C VAL A 29 10.81 5.47 -17.14
N ILE A 30 11.72 4.59 -17.58
CA ILE A 30 11.77 4.06 -18.96
C ILE A 30 11.41 2.57 -19.06
N SER A 31 11.21 1.90 -17.93
CA SER A 31 10.80 0.51 -17.86
C SER A 31 10.13 0.27 -16.52
N TRP A 32 9.02 -0.47 -16.51
CA TRP A 32 8.38 -1.02 -15.33
C TRP A 32 7.94 -2.45 -15.65
N ILE A 33 8.72 -3.40 -15.16
CA ILE A 33 8.43 -4.82 -15.26
C ILE A 33 7.72 -5.23 -13.96
N SER A 34 6.46 -5.64 -14.04
CA SER A 34 5.76 -6.20 -12.88
C SER A 34 6.20 -7.64 -12.60
N GLY A 35 6.07 -8.08 -11.34
CA GLY A 35 6.46 -9.41 -10.90
C GLY A 35 5.70 -10.53 -11.61
N SER A 36 6.34 -11.68 -11.79
CA SER A 36 5.70 -12.87 -12.37
C SER A 36 4.75 -13.51 -11.38
N HIS A 37 3.48 -13.67 -11.73
CA HIS A 37 2.50 -14.35 -10.89
C HIS A 37 2.82 -15.86 -10.81
N SER A 38 3.37 -16.30 -9.68
CA SER A 38 3.46 -17.72 -9.35
C SER A 38 2.11 -18.22 -8.84
N ALA A 39 1.37 -18.95 -9.67
CA ALA A 39 0.25 -19.75 -9.17
C ALA A 39 0.77 -20.75 -8.13
N LEU A 40 0.12 -20.82 -6.96
CA LEU A 40 0.49 -21.73 -5.88
C LEU A 40 0.38 -23.19 -6.36
N ALA A 41 1.50 -23.91 -6.36
CA ALA A 41 1.52 -25.33 -6.65
C ALA A 41 0.94 -26.11 -5.46
N SER A 42 -0.34 -26.51 -5.57
CA SER A 42 -1.00 -27.36 -4.59
C SER A 42 -0.35 -28.75 -4.54
N ALA A 43 0.30 -29.05 -3.41
CA ALA A 43 1.00 -30.32 -3.22
C ALA A 43 0.02 -31.44 -2.81
N SER A 44 -0.37 -32.28 -3.76
CA SER A 44 -1.15 -33.50 -3.48
C SER A 44 -0.44 -34.74 -4.01
N GLY A 45 0.45 -35.32 -3.20
CA GLY A 45 0.96 -36.66 -3.42
C GLY A 45 0.14 -37.67 -2.63
N LEU A 46 -0.45 -38.66 -3.30
CA LEU A 46 -0.57 -40.06 -2.85
C LEU A 46 -1.19 -40.90 -3.99
N ALA A 47 -0.46 -41.91 -4.46
CA ALA A 47 -0.90 -42.78 -5.55
C ALA A 47 -1.79 -43.93 -5.02
N GLY A 48 -2.88 -44.22 -5.74
CA GLY A 48 -3.73 -45.40 -5.54
C GLY A 48 -4.20 -45.93 -6.91
N PRO A 49 -4.26 -47.26 -7.13
CA PRO A 49 -4.50 -47.83 -8.46
C PRO A 49 -6.00 -47.86 -8.84
N ALA A 50 -6.27 -47.71 -10.14
CA ALA A 50 -7.62 -47.67 -10.71
C ALA A 50 -8.23 -49.06 -10.99
N PRO A 51 -9.58 -49.17 -10.97
CA PRO A 51 -10.35 -50.19 -11.69
C PRO A 51 -11.05 -49.61 -12.95
N PRO A 52 -11.54 -50.45 -13.90
CA PRO A 52 -11.84 -50.03 -15.28
C PRO A 52 -13.28 -49.54 -15.54
N ALA A 53 -13.44 -48.75 -16.62
CA ALA A 53 -14.71 -48.26 -17.19
C ALA A 53 -15.46 -49.34 -18.02
N PRO A 54 -16.74 -49.14 -18.43
CA PRO A 54 -17.19 -48.14 -19.44
C PRO A 54 -18.60 -47.53 -19.12
N THR A 55 -19.39 -46.82 -19.95
CA THR A 55 -19.40 -46.44 -21.40
C THR A 55 -19.98 -45.02 -21.66
N ALA A 56 -19.33 -44.24 -22.55
CA ALA A 56 -19.92 -43.31 -23.54
C ALA A 56 -20.75 -42.07 -23.04
N PRO A 57 -21.16 -41.10 -23.92
CA PRO A 57 -20.29 -39.95 -24.24
C PRO A 57 -21.00 -38.57 -24.23
N LEU A 58 -20.28 -37.47 -23.98
CA LEU A 58 -20.57 -36.09 -24.47
C LEU A 58 -19.50 -35.07 -24.00
N GLY A 59 -19.24 -34.03 -24.80
CA GLY A 59 -18.55 -32.81 -24.37
C GLY A 59 -17.02 -32.84 -24.29
N ALA A 60 -16.34 -32.43 -25.36
CA ALA A 60 -14.90 -32.16 -25.34
C ALA A 60 -14.62 -30.78 -24.69
N ALA A 61 -14.55 -30.74 -23.35
CA ALA A 61 -13.97 -29.60 -22.64
C ALA A 61 -12.45 -29.61 -22.84
N ALA A 62 -11.91 -28.57 -23.49
CA ALA A 62 -10.46 -28.40 -23.63
C ALA A 62 -9.85 -28.07 -22.25
N GLN A 63 -9.13 -29.03 -21.68
CA GLN A 63 -8.40 -28.82 -20.43
C GLN A 63 -7.20 -27.89 -20.68
N PHE A 64 -7.29 -26.65 -20.24
CA PHE A 64 -6.16 -25.72 -20.20
C PHE A 64 -5.20 -26.10 -19.06
N THR A 65 -4.23 -26.97 -19.35
CA THR A 65 -3.09 -27.23 -18.45
C THR A 65 -1.92 -26.31 -18.82
N SER A 66 -1.87 -25.11 -18.23
CA SER A 66 -0.72 -24.19 -18.36
C SER A 66 -0.50 -23.40 -17.06
N SER A 67 0.02 -24.08 -16.04
CA SER A 67 0.55 -23.44 -14.82
C SER A 67 1.99 -22.93 -15.05
N THR A 68 2.21 -22.23 -16.15
CA THR A 68 3.45 -21.46 -16.34
C THR A 68 3.26 -20.12 -15.62
N PRO A 69 4.16 -19.73 -14.70
CA PRO A 69 4.10 -18.40 -14.10
C PRO A 69 4.03 -17.34 -15.20
N ALA A 70 3.11 -16.39 -15.08
CA ALA A 70 2.98 -15.32 -16.07
C ALA A 70 4.33 -14.60 -16.19
N ALA A 71 4.89 -14.54 -17.40
CA ALA A 71 6.22 -13.96 -17.60
C ALA A 71 6.24 -12.49 -17.13
N PRO A 72 7.34 -12.01 -16.51
CA PRO A 72 7.44 -10.61 -16.07
C PRO A 72 7.10 -9.67 -17.22
N SER A 73 6.11 -8.79 -17.00
CA SER A 73 5.52 -8.00 -18.07
C SER A 73 5.93 -6.54 -18.00
N GLU A 74 6.56 -6.04 -19.05
CA GLU A 74 6.84 -4.62 -19.24
C GLU A 74 5.52 -3.86 -19.48
N ARG A 75 5.23 -2.91 -18.58
CA ARG A 75 4.00 -2.09 -18.55
C ARG A 75 4.16 -0.73 -19.22
N LEU A 76 5.39 -0.26 -19.46
CA LEU A 76 5.66 1.00 -20.14
C LEU A 76 6.16 0.79 -21.57
N PHE A 77 5.72 1.65 -22.48
CA PHE A 77 6.23 1.70 -23.84
C PHE A 77 7.35 2.72 -23.94
N VAL A 78 8.49 2.30 -24.50
CA VAL A 78 9.55 3.19 -24.97
C VAL A 78 9.84 2.84 -26.42
N SER A 79 9.92 3.87 -27.26
CA SER A 79 10.26 3.73 -28.68
C SER A 79 11.65 3.11 -28.84
N ALA A 80 11.78 2.22 -29.81
CA ALA A 80 13.08 1.62 -30.17
C ALA A 80 14.05 2.65 -30.78
N LEU A 81 13.55 3.83 -31.18
CA LEU A 81 14.32 4.98 -31.67
C LEU A 81 14.43 6.12 -30.64
N ALA A 82 14.01 5.89 -29.39
CA ALA A 82 14.15 6.86 -28.31
C ALA A 82 15.64 7.11 -27.98
N SER A 83 16.00 8.38 -27.77
CA SER A 83 17.31 8.71 -27.20
C SER A 83 17.28 8.44 -25.70
N LEU A 84 18.22 7.63 -25.22
CA LEU A 84 18.44 7.35 -23.79
C LEU A 84 19.80 7.91 -23.33
N ASP A 85 20.43 8.75 -24.14
CA ASP A 85 21.75 9.38 -23.92
C ASP A 85 21.68 10.80 -23.35
N GLY A 86 20.47 11.38 -23.26
CA GLY A 86 20.23 12.73 -22.79
C GLY A 86 20.31 13.82 -23.85
N SER A 87 20.41 13.47 -25.14
CA SER A 87 20.42 14.45 -26.24
C SER A 87 19.05 15.10 -26.50
N LYS A 88 17.95 14.39 -26.20
CA LYS A 88 16.56 14.86 -26.32
C LYS A 88 15.65 14.11 -25.31
N PRO A 89 14.46 14.64 -24.98
CA PRO A 89 13.47 13.93 -24.17
C PRO A 89 13.22 12.51 -24.69
N VAL A 90 13.04 11.57 -23.76
CA VAL A 90 12.73 10.18 -24.10
C VAL A 90 11.36 10.10 -24.78
N ARG A 91 11.28 9.37 -25.90
CA ARG A 91 10.00 8.98 -26.51
C ARG A 91 9.47 7.73 -25.81
N GLY A 92 8.73 7.93 -24.72
CA GLY A 92 8.12 6.85 -23.95
C GLY A 92 8.41 6.92 -22.46
N GLY A 93 7.95 5.91 -21.73
CA GLY A 93 8.11 5.80 -20.30
C GLY A 93 7.18 6.74 -19.54
N ILE A 94 7.72 7.48 -18.56
CA ILE A 94 7.01 8.54 -17.82
C ILE A 94 7.85 9.83 -17.84
N PRO A 95 7.82 10.63 -18.92
CA PRO A 95 8.42 11.96 -18.94
C PRO A 95 7.66 12.95 -18.03
N ILE A 96 8.40 13.77 -17.29
CA ILE A 96 7.83 14.80 -16.41
C ILE A 96 7.63 16.11 -17.18
N CYS A 97 6.38 16.54 -17.32
CA CYS A 97 6.01 17.81 -17.92
C CYS A 97 5.94 18.90 -16.84
N TRP A 98 6.91 19.80 -16.80
CA TRP A 98 7.00 20.92 -15.85
C TRP A 98 8.00 21.97 -16.36
N PRO A 99 7.76 23.29 -16.18
CA PRO A 99 6.64 23.94 -15.46
C PRO A 99 5.42 24.28 -16.35
N ILE A 100 5.36 23.79 -17.59
CA ILE A 100 4.22 23.98 -18.49
C ILE A 100 3.80 22.65 -19.14
N PHE A 101 2.55 22.58 -19.60
CA PHE A 101 2.03 21.49 -20.41
C PHE A 101 1.64 21.98 -21.81
N GLY A 102 2.01 21.21 -22.86
CA GLY A 102 1.86 21.64 -24.24
C GLY A 102 2.84 22.77 -24.61
N PRO A 103 2.63 23.48 -25.73
CA PRO A 103 3.41 24.66 -26.10
C PRO A 103 3.18 25.83 -25.11
N PRO A 104 4.12 26.78 -24.98
CA PRO A 104 3.93 27.95 -24.13
C PRO A 104 2.68 28.74 -24.47
N SER A 105 1.80 28.95 -23.49
CA SER A 105 0.54 29.69 -23.61
C SER A 105 0.55 31.07 -22.92
N ARG A 106 1.62 31.38 -22.17
CA ARG A 106 1.82 32.65 -21.48
C ARG A 106 3.13 33.32 -21.88
N GLU A 107 3.11 34.64 -21.95
CA GLU A 107 4.26 35.47 -22.34
C GLU A 107 5.49 35.27 -21.43
N GLU A 108 5.25 35.09 -20.12
CA GLU A 108 6.27 34.75 -19.11
C GLU A 108 7.00 33.43 -19.39
N TYR A 109 6.41 32.51 -20.15
CA TYR A 109 6.95 31.19 -20.46
C TYR A 109 7.35 30.99 -21.93
N LYS A 110 7.31 32.04 -22.75
CA LYS A 110 7.61 31.95 -24.20
C LYS A 110 9.01 31.42 -24.55
N ALA A 111 9.96 31.49 -23.61
CA ALA A 111 11.31 30.95 -23.77
C ALA A 111 11.37 29.41 -23.58
N LEU A 112 10.32 28.81 -23.02
CA LEU A 112 10.23 27.37 -22.80
C LEU A 112 9.93 26.62 -24.11
N LYS A 113 10.40 25.37 -24.17
CA LYS A 113 9.93 24.41 -25.16
C LYS A 113 8.63 23.75 -24.69
N GLN A 114 7.93 23.12 -25.62
CA GLN A 114 6.72 22.35 -25.31
C GLN A 114 6.97 21.31 -24.19
N HIS A 115 6.06 21.28 -23.21
CA HIS A 115 6.13 20.54 -21.94
C HIS A 115 7.27 20.94 -20.98
N GLY A 116 7.83 22.13 -21.12
CA GLY A 116 8.85 22.68 -20.22
C GLY A 116 10.21 21.98 -20.35
N PHE A 117 10.94 21.87 -19.23
CA PHE A 117 12.35 21.45 -19.21
C PHE A 117 12.69 20.37 -18.19
N ALA A 118 11.77 19.97 -17.31
CA ALA A 118 12.01 18.89 -16.33
C ALA A 118 12.48 17.59 -16.99
N ARG A 119 11.76 17.12 -18.02
CA ARG A 119 12.13 15.99 -18.91
C ARG A 119 13.38 16.20 -19.79
N SER A 120 14.01 17.37 -19.74
CA SER A 120 15.20 17.72 -20.55
C SER A 120 16.42 18.09 -19.69
N SER A 121 16.31 17.94 -18.37
CA SER A 121 17.36 18.27 -17.40
C SER A 121 17.96 16.99 -16.83
N VAL A 122 19.21 17.00 -16.38
CA VAL A 122 19.79 15.89 -15.61
C VAL A 122 19.41 16.08 -14.14
N TRP A 123 18.77 15.07 -13.56
CA TRP A 123 18.39 15.02 -12.15
C TRP A 123 19.46 14.29 -11.35
N THR A 124 19.63 14.67 -10.09
CA THR A 124 20.52 13.98 -9.14
C THR A 124 19.74 12.89 -8.40
N TYR A 125 20.27 11.67 -8.34
CA TYR A 125 19.77 10.68 -7.39
C TYR A 125 20.24 11.06 -5.98
N ALA A 126 19.30 11.25 -5.05
CA ALA A 126 19.58 11.72 -3.71
C ALA A 126 19.76 10.57 -2.71
N GLU A 127 18.76 9.69 -2.59
CA GLU A 127 18.76 8.59 -1.61
C GLU A 127 17.78 7.47 -1.96
N THR A 128 18.03 6.29 -1.37
CA THR A 128 17.04 5.22 -1.21
C THR A 128 16.16 5.57 -0.02
N VAL A 129 14.87 5.82 -0.26
CA VAL A 129 13.90 6.23 0.78
C VAL A 129 13.27 5.01 1.48
N LEU A 130 13.17 3.89 0.76
CA LEU A 130 12.64 2.63 1.27
C LEU A 130 13.45 1.49 0.64
N ASP A 131 13.85 0.54 1.48
CA ASP A 131 14.47 -0.72 1.10
C ASP A 131 13.88 -1.81 2.02
N ALA A 132 12.80 -2.42 1.56
CA ALA A 132 12.02 -3.38 2.34
C ALA A 132 11.40 -4.46 1.45
N ALA A 133 10.85 -5.52 2.06
CA ALA A 133 10.25 -6.64 1.31
C ALA A 133 8.95 -6.23 0.61
N GLU A 134 8.29 -5.19 1.12
CA GLU A 134 7.02 -4.62 0.64
C GLU A 134 7.21 -3.55 -0.44
N GLY A 135 8.45 -3.08 -0.67
CA GLY A 135 8.73 -2.07 -1.69
C GLY A 135 10.12 -1.45 -1.61
N VAL A 136 10.54 -0.86 -2.73
CA VAL A 136 11.84 -0.16 -2.89
C VAL A 136 11.57 1.23 -3.46
N SER A 137 12.17 2.27 -2.87
CA SER A 137 11.94 3.67 -3.29
C SER A 137 13.22 4.45 -3.53
N GLY A 138 13.33 5.09 -4.70
CA GLY A 138 14.40 6.02 -5.04
C GLY A 138 13.92 7.47 -5.14
N ARG A 139 14.71 8.41 -4.62
CA ARG A 139 14.44 9.86 -4.72
C ARG A 139 15.41 10.55 -5.67
N PHE A 140 14.85 11.37 -6.55
CA PHE A 140 15.55 12.18 -7.55
C PHE A 140 15.24 13.67 -7.28
N VAL A 141 16.22 14.53 -7.53
CA VAL A 141 16.12 15.98 -7.26
C VAL A 141 16.56 16.78 -8.49
N LEU A 142 15.84 17.86 -8.79
CA LEU A 142 16.25 18.90 -9.72
C LEU A 142 16.05 20.26 -9.05
N GLU A 143 17.11 21.07 -9.01
CA GLU A 143 17.09 22.42 -8.43
C GLU A 143 17.31 23.46 -9.53
N SER A 144 17.01 24.73 -9.25
CA SER A 144 17.31 25.81 -10.20
C SER A 144 18.82 25.94 -10.43
N SER A 145 19.16 26.32 -11.66
CA SER A 145 20.52 26.51 -12.14
C SER A 145 20.58 27.71 -13.06
N GLU A 146 21.78 28.24 -13.31
CA GLU A 146 22.02 29.34 -14.26
C GLU A 146 21.46 29.05 -15.67
N GLN A 147 21.32 27.78 -16.05
CA GLN A 147 20.70 27.38 -17.33
C GLN A 147 19.17 27.43 -17.30
N THR A 148 18.54 26.93 -16.23
CA THR A 148 17.08 26.96 -16.10
C THR A 148 16.57 28.38 -15.83
N GLU A 149 17.29 29.17 -15.05
CA GLU A 149 16.92 30.55 -14.69
C GLU A 149 16.88 31.50 -15.90
N LYS A 150 17.69 31.22 -16.95
CA LYS A 150 17.62 31.93 -18.25
C LYS A 150 16.33 31.66 -19.04
N LEU A 151 15.66 30.53 -18.77
CA LEU A 151 14.45 30.10 -19.45
C LEU A 151 13.18 30.30 -18.59
N PHE A 152 13.35 30.25 -17.26
CA PHE A 152 12.31 30.29 -16.25
C PHE A 152 12.88 30.94 -14.98
N PRO A 153 12.77 32.28 -14.83
CA PRO A 153 13.45 33.05 -13.80
C PRO A 153 12.75 32.97 -12.42
N HIS A 154 12.35 31.77 -12.02
CA HIS A 154 11.76 31.49 -10.70
C HIS A 154 12.57 30.37 -10.03
N PRO A 155 13.24 30.63 -8.90
CA PRO A 155 13.93 29.57 -8.15
C PRO A 155 12.96 28.49 -7.70
N PHE A 156 13.37 27.23 -7.85
CA PHE A 156 12.55 26.06 -7.52
C PHE A 156 13.42 24.90 -7.01
N LYS A 157 12.76 23.95 -6.36
CA LYS A 157 13.27 22.58 -6.16
C LYS A 157 12.18 21.58 -6.51
N LEU A 158 12.51 20.61 -7.34
CA LEU A 158 11.68 19.44 -7.61
C LEU A 158 12.24 18.24 -6.84
N VAL A 159 11.35 17.46 -6.24
CA VAL A 159 11.68 16.16 -5.66
C VAL A 159 10.74 15.12 -6.25
N TYR A 160 11.29 14.19 -7.01
CA TYR A 160 10.56 13.10 -7.62
C TYR A 160 10.91 11.79 -6.89
N THR A 161 9.90 11.11 -6.36
CA THR A 161 10.08 9.82 -5.68
C THR A 161 9.40 8.73 -6.49
N VAL A 162 10.14 7.67 -6.80
CA VAL A 162 9.64 6.48 -7.50
C VAL A 162 9.68 5.32 -6.52
N THR A 163 8.52 4.74 -6.25
CA THR A 163 8.33 3.59 -5.36
C THR A 163 7.82 2.41 -6.17
N LEU A 164 8.59 1.32 -6.15
CA LEU A 164 8.25 0.05 -6.76
C LEU A 164 7.83 -0.95 -5.67
N ALA A 165 6.64 -1.52 -5.80
CA ALA A 165 6.24 -2.75 -5.14
C ALA A 165 5.93 -3.82 -6.21
N GLU A 166 5.66 -5.05 -5.79
CA GLU A 166 5.52 -6.22 -6.67
C GLU A 166 4.61 -6.03 -7.90
N HIS A 167 3.44 -5.42 -7.70
CA HIS A 167 2.43 -5.17 -8.75
C HIS A 167 2.12 -3.67 -8.91
N GLN A 168 2.98 -2.78 -8.42
CA GLN A 168 2.64 -1.36 -8.30
C GLN A 168 3.86 -0.46 -8.53
N LEU A 169 3.65 0.61 -9.32
CA LEU A 169 4.57 1.73 -9.47
C LEU A 169 3.88 3.01 -8.99
N THR A 170 4.39 3.58 -7.91
CA THR A 170 3.94 4.90 -7.41
C THR A 170 4.98 5.94 -7.76
N THR A 171 4.53 7.06 -8.34
CA THR A 171 5.41 8.19 -8.67
C THR A 171 4.84 9.48 -8.11
N SER A 172 5.64 10.18 -7.31
CA SER A 172 5.26 11.40 -6.58
C SER A 172 6.20 12.54 -6.95
N LEU A 173 5.65 13.64 -7.46
CA LEU A 173 6.37 14.87 -7.80
C LEU A 173 6.02 15.94 -6.78
N ARG A 174 7.03 16.42 -6.05
CA ARG A 174 6.94 17.59 -5.17
C ARG A 174 7.63 18.79 -5.83
N VAL A 175 7.06 19.96 -5.65
CA VAL A 175 7.54 21.27 -6.12
C VAL A 175 7.64 22.19 -4.90
N TYR A 176 8.82 22.73 -4.65
CA TYR A 176 9.05 23.76 -3.64
C TYR A 176 9.34 25.08 -4.35
N ASN A 177 8.64 26.15 -3.94
CA ASN A 177 9.00 27.50 -4.33
C ASN A 177 10.14 27.99 -3.42
N THR A 178 11.37 27.97 -3.93
CA THR A 178 12.56 28.46 -3.21
C THR A 178 12.85 29.94 -3.48
N GLY A 179 12.01 30.61 -4.27
CA GLY A 179 12.11 32.03 -4.58
C GLY A 179 11.36 32.93 -3.59
N THR A 180 11.33 34.23 -3.92
CA THR A 180 10.70 35.29 -3.12
C THR A 180 9.39 35.82 -3.72
N ALA A 181 8.95 35.27 -4.85
CA ALA A 181 7.71 35.61 -5.55
C ALA A 181 6.86 34.36 -5.80
N PRO A 182 5.53 34.48 -5.97
CA PRO A 182 4.68 33.33 -6.29
C PRO A 182 5.15 32.58 -7.54
N LEU A 183 5.18 31.27 -7.45
CA LEU A 183 5.58 30.34 -8.51
C LEU A 183 4.32 29.77 -9.16
N ALA A 184 4.05 30.18 -10.40
CA ALA A 184 3.00 29.56 -11.20
C ALA A 184 3.58 28.43 -12.08
N PHE A 185 2.88 27.30 -12.17
CA PHE A 185 3.28 26.17 -13.02
C PHE A 185 2.11 25.22 -13.34
N GLN A 186 2.33 24.36 -14.33
CA GLN A 186 1.56 23.14 -14.59
C GLN A 186 2.47 21.93 -14.38
N ALA A 187 1.88 20.79 -13.99
CA ALA A 187 2.61 19.54 -13.76
C ALA A 187 1.83 18.36 -14.36
N LEU A 188 2.50 17.45 -15.07
CA LEU A 188 1.89 16.23 -15.60
C LEU A 188 2.88 15.08 -15.74
N LEU A 189 2.41 13.87 -15.47
CA LEU A 189 3.13 12.61 -15.64
C LEU A 189 2.70 11.99 -16.99
N HIS A 190 3.57 12.08 -18.00
CA HIS A 190 3.23 11.73 -19.39
C HIS A 190 3.36 10.23 -19.65
N ASN A 191 2.59 9.38 -18.94
CA ASN A 191 2.75 7.93 -19.01
C ASN A 191 2.48 7.39 -20.41
N TYR A 192 3.38 6.56 -20.93
CA TYR A 192 3.17 5.72 -22.12
C TYR A 192 2.91 4.29 -21.66
N PHE A 193 1.65 3.91 -21.47
CA PHE A 193 1.31 2.53 -21.07
C PHE A 193 1.30 1.60 -22.27
N ARG A 194 1.99 0.46 -22.15
CA ARG A 194 2.20 -0.50 -23.23
C ARG A 194 0.98 -1.42 -23.42
N GLY A 195 0.52 -1.51 -24.66
CA GLY A 195 -0.60 -2.38 -25.06
C GLY A 195 -1.15 -2.00 -26.43
N GLU A 196 -2.05 -2.80 -26.98
CA GLU A 196 -2.60 -2.58 -28.33
C GLU A 196 -3.58 -1.40 -28.35
N ALA A 197 -3.22 -0.32 -29.05
CA ALA A 197 -4.01 0.91 -29.11
C ALA A 197 -5.40 0.72 -29.73
N ALA A 198 -5.58 -0.25 -30.64
CA ALA A 198 -6.84 -0.52 -31.32
C ALA A 198 -7.91 -1.15 -30.41
N SER A 199 -7.47 -1.91 -29.40
CA SER A 199 -8.32 -2.57 -28.40
C SER A 199 -8.42 -1.79 -27.08
N ALA A 200 -7.59 -0.76 -26.89
CA ALA A 200 -7.50 0.01 -25.66
C ALA A 200 -8.79 0.74 -25.26
N GLY A 201 -9.09 0.74 -23.95
CA GLY A 201 -10.21 1.48 -23.36
C GLY A 201 -9.83 2.18 -22.05
N VAL A 202 -10.24 3.43 -21.89
CA VAL A 202 -10.03 4.23 -20.67
C VAL A 202 -11.37 4.57 -20.01
N GLN A 203 -11.49 4.32 -18.70
CA GLN A 203 -12.72 4.51 -17.92
C GLN A 203 -12.43 4.90 -16.46
N PRO A 204 -13.40 5.47 -15.72
CA PRO A 204 -14.58 6.16 -16.22
C PRO A 204 -14.18 7.57 -16.70
N LEU A 205 -14.73 8.00 -17.84
CA LEU A 205 -14.61 9.39 -18.32
C LEU A 205 -15.94 9.97 -18.84
N LYS A 206 -17.02 9.18 -18.86
CA LYS A 206 -18.35 9.63 -19.25
C LYS A 206 -18.82 10.78 -18.34
N GLY A 207 -19.41 11.82 -18.95
CA GLY A 207 -19.86 13.02 -18.26
C GLY A 207 -18.74 14.02 -17.93
N VAL A 208 -17.46 13.66 -18.11
CA VAL A 208 -16.33 14.56 -17.88
C VAL A 208 -16.15 15.50 -19.08
N ARG A 209 -15.92 16.78 -18.80
CA ARG A 209 -15.61 17.77 -19.84
C ARG A 209 -14.17 17.64 -20.31
N PHE A 210 -13.94 17.81 -21.61
CA PHE A 210 -12.60 17.78 -22.17
C PHE A 210 -12.34 18.90 -23.19
N VAL A 211 -11.05 19.19 -23.37
CA VAL A 211 -10.50 20.01 -24.46
C VAL A 211 -9.87 19.06 -25.48
N ASP A 212 -10.36 19.08 -26.71
CA ASP A 212 -9.84 18.27 -27.82
C ASP A 212 -8.82 19.07 -28.65
N LYS A 213 -7.52 18.75 -28.50
CA LYS A 213 -6.46 19.47 -29.22
C LYS A 213 -6.39 19.13 -30.71
N VAL A 214 -6.99 18.01 -31.14
CA VAL A 214 -7.09 17.64 -32.56
C VAL A 214 -8.17 18.48 -33.26
N ARG A 215 -9.15 18.99 -32.50
CA ARG A 215 -10.22 19.88 -32.97
C ARG A 215 -9.98 21.34 -32.52
N ASP A 216 -8.76 21.85 -32.69
CA ASP A 216 -8.35 23.23 -32.39
C ASP A 216 -8.68 23.71 -30.96
N GLY A 217 -8.70 22.79 -29.98
CA GLY A 217 -9.05 23.11 -28.59
C GLY A 217 -10.56 23.19 -28.32
N ALA A 218 -11.39 22.61 -29.19
CA ALA A 218 -12.83 22.50 -28.96
C ALA A 218 -13.15 21.85 -27.60
N ARG A 219 -14.12 22.44 -26.89
CA ARG A 219 -14.61 21.93 -25.60
C ARG A 219 -15.87 21.09 -25.82
N ASP A 220 -15.92 19.93 -25.19
CA ASP A 220 -17.04 18.99 -25.30
C ASP A 220 -17.19 18.19 -23.98
N THR A 221 -18.21 17.32 -23.90
CA THR A 221 -18.42 16.39 -22.77
C THR A 221 -18.41 14.95 -23.28
N GLU A 222 -17.68 14.06 -22.63
CA GLU A 222 -17.56 12.68 -23.12
C GLU A 222 -18.85 11.90 -22.87
N ALA A 223 -19.39 11.32 -23.93
CA ALA A 223 -20.65 10.60 -23.92
C ALA A 223 -20.46 9.07 -23.85
N ARG A 224 -19.27 8.57 -24.22
CA ARG A 224 -18.94 7.14 -24.24
C ARG A 224 -18.67 6.62 -22.84
N GLU A 225 -19.15 5.42 -22.54
CA GLU A 225 -18.77 4.67 -21.32
C GLU A 225 -17.27 4.34 -21.32
N ILE A 226 -16.73 3.99 -22.49
CA ILE A 226 -15.35 3.59 -22.72
C ILE A 226 -14.71 4.56 -23.72
N VAL A 227 -13.63 5.23 -23.32
CA VAL A 227 -12.83 6.08 -24.21
C VAL A 227 -11.83 5.20 -24.94
N ASP A 228 -12.11 4.91 -26.21
CA ASP A 228 -11.15 4.35 -27.17
C ASP A 228 -10.30 5.45 -27.82
N VAL A 229 -9.19 5.02 -28.44
CA VAL A 229 -8.26 5.88 -29.20
C VAL A 229 -8.09 5.45 -30.67
N ARG A 230 -9.13 4.91 -31.31
CA ARG A 230 -9.08 4.38 -32.71
C ARG A 230 -8.94 5.46 -33.80
N SER A 231 -8.82 6.71 -33.39
CA SER A 231 -8.53 7.88 -34.22
C SER A 231 -7.52 8.75 -33.47
N TYR A 232 -6.81 9.65 -34.16
CA TYR A 232 -5.85 10.54 -33.48
C TYR A 232 -6.58 11.27 -32.35
N THR A 233 -6.17 10.96 -31.12
CA THR A 233 -6.77 11.45 -29.90
C THR A 233 -5.75 12.27 -29.15
N ASP A 234 -6.11 13.50 -28.79
CA ASP A 234 -5.38 14.37 -27.86
C ASP A 234 -6.40 15.15 -27.04
N ARG A 235 -6.85 14.57 -25.92
CA ARG A 235 -7.95 15.10 -25.11
C ARG A 235 -7.54 15.29 -23.67
N VAL A 236 -7.67 16.52 -23.18
CA VAL A 236 -7.44 16.89 -21.79
C VAL A 236 -8.78 16.91 -21.07
N TYR A 237 -9.04 15.92 -20.22
CA TYR A 237 -10.23 15.84 -19.38
C TYR A 237 -10.01 16.66 -18.11
N GLU A 238 -10.87 17.65 -17.86
CA GLU A 238 -10.75 18.61 -16.76
C GLU A 238 -11.44 18.06 -15.50
N ALA A 239 -10.76 18.05 -14.35
CA ALA A 239 -11.32 17.59 -13.07
C ALA A 239 -11.94 16.18 -13.12
N ALA A 240 -11.23 15.22 -13.72
CA ALA A 240 -11.69 13.88 -14.09
C ALA A 240 -11.72 12.83 -12.95
N GLY A 241 -11.74 13.26 -11.69
CA GLY A 241 -11.93 12.38 -10.52
C GLY A 241 -10.71 11.57 -10.05
N GLY A 242 -9.64 11.46 -10.84
CA GLY A 242 -8.35 10.93 -10.38
C GLY A 242 -8.28 9.42 -10.15
N ALA A 243 -9.28 8.65 -10.61
CA ALA A 243 -9.27 7.19 -10.54
C ALA A 243 -9.69 6.61 -11.89
N TYR A 244 -8.77 5.90 -12.55
CA TYR A 244 -8.94 5.40 -13.91
C TYR A 244 -8.59 3.91 -13.99
N THR A 245 -9.23 3.22 -14.93
CA THR A 245 -8.86 1.89 -15.42
C THR A 245 -8.51 2.03 -16.90
N LEU A 246 -7.32 1.59 -17.28
CA LEU A 246 -6.90 1.39 -18.66
C LEU A 246 -6.93 -0.11 -18.95
N THR A 247 -7.67 -0.52 -19.97
CA THR A 247 -7.80 -1.91 -20.40
C THR A 247 -7.17 -2.11 -21.77
N PHE A 248 -6.52 -3.25 -21.95
CA PHE A 248 -6.07 -3.81 -23.22
C PHE A 248 -6.56 -5.27 -23.28
N PRO A 249 -7.75 -5.51 -23.85
CA PRO A 249 -8.32 -6.84 -23.98
C PRO A 249 -7.36 -7.80 -24.72
N PRO A 250 -7.32 -9.10 -24.34
CA PRO A 250 -8.25 -9.78 -23.44
C PRO A 250 -7.81 -9.82 -21.96
N SER A 251 -6.65 -9.26 -21.58
CA SER A 251 -6.02 -9.65 -20.30
C SER A 251 -5.09 -8.65 -19.61
N ALA A 252 -4.84 -7.45 -20.15
CA ALA A 252 -3.98 -6.46 -19.49
C ALA A 252 -4.78 -5.25 -18.99
N HIS A 253 -4.74 -5.01 -17.67
CA HIS A 253 -5.57 -4.00 -17.01
C HIS A 253 -4.72 -3.22 -15.99
N LEU A 254 -4.82 -1.89 -16.01
CA LEU A 254 -4.06 -1.00 -15.15
C LEU A 254 -5.01 -0.10 -14.38
N SER A 255 -4.91 -0.13 -13.04
CA SER A 255 -5.53 0.86 -12.17
C SER A 255 -4.60 2.06 -12.04
N ILE A 256 -5.11 3.27 -12.23
CA ILE A 256 -4.36 4.50 -12.05
C ILE A 256 -5.13 5.35 -11.05
N LYS A 257 -4.62 5.52 -9.84
CA LYS A 257 -5.18 6.42 -8.81
C LYS A 257 -4.26 7.59 -8.58
N THR A 258 -4.78 8.80 -8.45
CA THR A 258 -3.97 10.02 -8.33
C THR A 258 -4.33 10.83 -7.09
N HIS A 259 -3.38 11.66 -6.65
CA HIS A 259 -3.58 12.68 -5.64
C HIS A 259 -3.11 14.02 -6.20
N ASN A 260 -3.94 15.06 -6.08
CA ASN A 260 -3.65 16.44 -6.52
C ASN A 260 -3.21 16.58 -8.00
N LEU A 261 -3.58 15.60 -8.82
CA LEU A 261 -3.50 15.62 -10.28
C LEU A 261 -4.95 15.47 -10.81
N PRO A 262 -5.73 16.58 -10.82
CA PRO A 262 -7.17 16.54 -11.05
C PRO A 262 -7.55 16.27 -12.52
N ASP A 263 -6.64 16.53 -13.46
CA ASP A 263 -6.87 16.40 -14.89
C ASP A 263 -6.23 15.11 -15.41
N VAL A 264 -6.70 14.59 -16.54
CA VAL A 264 -6.02 13.51 -17.26
C VAL A 264 -6.01 13.79 -18.76
N THR A 265 -4.85 13.66 -19.41
CA THR A 265 -4.78 13.65 -20.88
C THR A 265 -4.85 12.21 -21.37
N VAL A 266 -5.74 11.92 -22.32
CA VAL A 266 -5.70 10.68 -23.10
C VAL A 266 -5.14 11.02 -24.48
N TRP A 267 -4.05 10.36 -24.86
CA TRP A 267 -3.34 10.64 -26.10
C TRP A 267 -2.87 9.37 -26.82
N ASN A 268 -3.11 9.34 -28.13
CA ASN A 268 -2.45 8.44 -29.07
C ASN A 268 -2.44 9.11 -30.46
N PRO A 269 -1.29 9.23 -31.14
CA PRO A 269 -1.18 9.96 -32.40
C PRO A 269 -1.69 9.21 -33.64
N GLN A 270 -2.06 7.93 -33.50
CA GLN A 270 -2.33 6.99 -34.59
C GLN A 270 -1.24 7.04 -35.68
N GLU A 271 -1.58 6.80 -36.94
CA GLU A 271 -0.65 6.82 -38.08
C GLU A 271 0.19 8.11 -38.18
N THR A 272 -0.32 9.25 -37.71
CA THR A 272 0.43 10.53 -37.65
C THR A 272 1.71 10.41 -36.81
N GLY A 273 1.73 9.49 -35.82
CA GLY A 273 2.91 9.16 -35.03
C GLY A 273 4.08 8.63 -35.87
N SER A 274 3.83 8.08 -37.06
CA SER A 274 4.85 7.61 -38.01
C SER A 274 5.70 8.76 -38.59
N GLY A 275 5.23 10.01 -38.48
CA GLY A 275 6.00 11.20 -38.84
C GLY A 275 7.01 11.64 -37.77
N MET A 276 7.01 11.04 -36.58
CA MET A 276 7.95 11.37 -35.51
C MET A 276 9.27 10.65 -35.71
N ALA A 277 10.35 11.41 -35.97
CA ALA A 277 11.69 10.85 -36.21
C ALA A 277 12.32 10.11 -35.00
N ASP A 278 11.64 10.06 -33.85
CA ASP A 278 12.02 9.33 -32.65
C ASP A 278 11.01 8.22 -32.29
N MET A 279 10.15 7.81 -33.23
CA MET A 279 9.20 6.71 -33.14
C MET A 279 9.51 5.65 -34.20
N GLU A 280 9.56 4.37 -33.84
CA GLU A 280 9.68 3.30 -34.83
C GLU A 280 8.38 3.13 -35.67
N PRO A 281 8.47 2.60 -36.91
CA PRO A 281 7.28 2.24 -37.69
C PRO A 281 6.33 1.33 -36.91
N GLY A 282 5.04 1.68 -36.88
CA GLY A 282 4.01 0.98 -36.09
C GLY A 282 4.11 1.18 -34.57
N GLY A 283 5.03 2.00 -34.06
CA GLY A 283 5.20 2.21 -32.61
C GLY A 283 3.95 2.78 -31.92
N TRP A 284 3.16 3.60 -32.64
CA TRP A 284 1.89 4.16 -32.19
C TRP A 284 0.80 3.12 -31.91
N GLU A 285 0.89 1.92 -32.49
CA GLU A 285 -0.07 0.83 -32.26
C GLU A 285 0.10 0.18 -30.87
N ARG A 286 1.21 0.46 -30.19
CA ARG A 286 1.71 -0.33 -29.04
C ARG A 286 1.68 0.41 -27.71
N TYR A 287 1.00 1.56 -27.65
CA TYR A 287 0.76 2.27 -26.40
C TYR A 287 -0.51 3.11 -26.42
N VAL A 288 -1.00 3.46 -25.23
CA VAL A 288 -1.88 4.62 -25.02
C VAL A 288 -1.28 5.48 -23.91
N CYS A 289 -1.28 6.79 -24.11
CA CYS A 289 -0.94 7.70 -23.03
C CYS A 289 -2.18 8.04 -22.22
N VAL A 290 -2.08 7.84 -20.90
CA VAL A 290 -3.06 8.24 -19.89
C VAL A 290 -2.28 9.02 -18.86
N GLU A 291 -2.42 10.33 -18.87
CA GLU A 291 -1.44 11.27 -18.32
C GLU A 291 -2.07 12.14 -17.22
N PRO A 292 -2.02 11.73 -15.94
CA PRO A 292 -2.50 12.57 -14.86
C PRO A 292 -1.71 13.87 -14.71
N GLY A 293 -2.42 14.97 -14.51
CA GLY A 293 -1.82 16.29 -14.39
C GLY A 293 -2.66 17.30 -13.61
N HIS A 294 -2.04 18.44 -13.35
CA HIS A 294 -2.71 19.70 -13.02
C HIS A 294 -2.36 20.65 -14.18
N VAL A 295 -3.20 20.64 -15.21
CA VAL A 295 -2.90 21.21 -16.54
C VAL A 295 -4.03 22.03 -17.15
N ALA A 296 -5.29 21.84 -16.74
CA ALA A 296 -6.41 22.69 -17.18
C ALA A 296 -6.25 24.14 -16.70
N ARG A 297 -5.48 24.33 -15.61
CA ARG A 297 -5.07 25.61 -15.03
C ARG A 297 -3.64 25.52 -14.51
N PHE A 298 -3.07 26.66 -14.15
CA PHE A 298 -1.80 26.72 -13.42
C PHE A 298 -2.06 26.60 -11.92
N VAL A 299 -1.21 25.83 -11.23
CA VAL A 299 -0.99 25.96 -9.79
C VAL A 299 -0.37 27.34 -9.53
N SER A 300 -0.73 27.97 -8.41
CA SER A 300 -0.01 29.13 -7.86
C SER A 300 0.53 28.73 -6.49
N LEU A 301 1.83 28.85 -6.29
CA LEU A 301 2.52 28.42 -5.07
C LEU A 301 3.29 29.59 -4.45
N GLU A 302 2.89 30.00 -3.25
CA GLU A 302 3.51 31.12 -2.53
C GLU A 302 4.99 30.86 -2.18
N PRO A 303 5.80 31.91 -1.93
CA PRO A 303 7.20 31.78 -1.49
C PRO A 303 7.35 30.84 -0.29
N GLY A 304 8.29 29.89 -0.38
CA GLY A 304 8.51 28.86 0.64
C GLY A 304 7.46 27.73 0.65
N GLY A 305 6.42 27.80 -0.18
CA GLY A 305 5.37 26.78 -0.26
C GLY A 305 5.83 25.46 -0.88
N GLU A 306 5.12 24.38 -0.53
CA GLU A 306 5.22 23.05 -1.13
C GLU A 306 3.91 22.70 -1.86
N TRP A 307 4.02 22.17 -3.07
CA TRP A 307 2.95 21.45 -3.76
C TRP A 307 3.43 20.03 -4.04
N TRP A 308 2.53 19.05 -4.01
CA TRP A 308 2.85 17.71 -4.49
C TRP A 308 1.67 17.07 -5.20
N GLY A 309 1.98 16.31 -6.24
CA GLY A 309 1.04 15.45 -6.96
C GLY A 309 1.61 14.05 -7.11
N GLN A 310 0.75 13.04 -7.11
CA GLN A 310 1.15 11.64 -7.16
C GLN A 310 0.23 10.84 -8.06
N GLN A 311 0.78 9.81 -8.73
CA GLN A 311 -0.01 8.68 -9.19
C GLN A 311 0.46 7.38 -8.52
N ASN A 312 -0.48 6.45 -8.45
CA ASN A 312 -0.28 5.05 -8.14
C ASN A 312 -0.81 4.25 -9.34
N ALA A 313 0.09 3.67 -10.12
CA ALA A 313 -0.25 2.72 -11.19
C ALA A 313 -0.11 1.30 -10.63
N MET A 314 -1.22 0.56 -10.61
CA MET A 314 -1.27 -0.84 -10.17
C MET A 314 -1.58 -1.73 -11.36
N ASP A 315 -0.76 -2.75 -11.55
CA ASP A 315 -1.01 -3.86 -12.46
C ASP A 315 -2.19 -4.68 -11.90
N ARG A 316 -3.39 -4.48 -12.47
CA ARG A 316 -4.53 -5.32 -12.10
C ARG A 316 -4.39 -6.64 -12.84
N PHE A 317 -3.97 -7.67 -12.11
CA PHE A 317 -4.09 -9.05 -12.57
C PHE A 317 -5.56 -9.45 -12.86
N GLU A 318 -6.55 -8.74 -12.29
CA GLU A 318 -8.02 -8.88 -12.37
C GLU A 318 -8.64 -10.26 -12.02
N GLN A 319 -7.95 -11.37 -12.30
CA GLN A 319 -8.51 -12.73 -12.23
C GLN A 319 -8.15 -13.51 -10.94
N LEU A 320 -7.25 -12.99 -10.10
CA LEU A 320 -6.93 -13.54 -8.77
C LEU A 320 -8.11 -13.36 -7.79
N ILE A 321 -8.99 -12.40 -8.09
CA ILE A 321 -10.18 -12.07 -7.31
C ILE A 321 -11.44 -12.68 -7.94
N LEU A 322 -11.55 -12.69 -9.28
CA LEU A 322 -12.73 -13.26 -9.97
C LEU A 322 -12.83 -14.80 -9.88
N ALA A 323 -11.77 -15.51 -9.49
CA ALA A 323 -11.73 -16.98 -9.44
C ALA A 323 -11.67 -17.59 -8.02
N GLY A 324 -11.49 -16.81 -6.96
CA GLY A 324 -11.42 -17.30 -5.57
C GLY A 324 -10.11 -17.99 -5.14
N ASP A 325 -9.27 -18.43 -6.08
CA ASP A 325 -8.05 -19.24 -5.86
C ASP A 325 -6.90 -18.58 -5.06
N LEU A 326 -7.09 -17.38 -4.50
CA LEU A 326 -6.21 -16.85 -3.44
C LEU A 326 -6.46 -17.54 -2.09
N PHE A 327 -7.64 -18.14 -1.92
CA PHE A 327 -7.95 -19.05 -0.82
C PHE A 327 -7.87 -20.50 -1.32
N GLY A 328 -6.91 -21.26 -0.79
CA GLY A 328 -6.82 -22.69 -1.07
C GLY A 328 -8.06 -23.41 -0.55
N ASP A 329 -8.71 -24.20 -1.42
CA ASP A 329 -9.94 -24.92 -1.11
C ASP A 329 -9.69 -26.03 -0.08
N ALA A 330 -9.78 -25.64 1.20
CA ALA A 330 -9.63 -26.49 2.37
C ALA A 330 -10.80 -26.29 3.34
N THR A 331 -12.00 -26.03 2.82
CA THR A 331 -13.21 -26.40 3.55
C THR A 331 -13.30 -27.93 3.55
N PRO A 332 -13.26 -28.62 4.70
CA PRO A 332 -13.55 -30.04 4.73
C PRO A 332 -15.02 -30.22 4.34
N ALA A 333 -15.27 -30.92 3.23
CA ALA A 333 -16.61 -31.20 2.76
C ALA A 333 -17.47 -31.76 3.92
N SER A 334 -18.62 -31.12 4.18
CA SER A 334 -19.56 -31.63 5.17
C SER A 334 -19.95 -33.07 4.85
N PRO A 335 -19.99 -33.99 5.84
CA PRO A 335 -20.34 -35.38 5.57
C PRO A 335 -21.73 -35.47 4.93
N PRO A 336 -21.95 -36.37 3.96
CA PRO A 336 -23.20 -36.46 3.23
C PRO A 336 -24.37 -36.70 4.20
N ARG A 337 -25.40 -35.85 4.11
CA ARG A 337 -26.63 -36.01 4.88
C ARG A 337 -27.26 -37.36 4.55
N THR A 338 -27.58 -38.13 5.57
CA THR A 338 -28.34 -39.37 5.42
C THR A 338 -29.74 -39.09 4.86
N PRO A 339 -30.27 -39.92 3.94
CA PRO A 339 -31.66 -39.79 3.51
C PRO A 339 -32.59 -40.06 4.70
N SER A 340 -33.45 -39.10 5.04
CA SER A 340 -34.48 -39.29 6.06
C SER A 340 -35.54 -40.25 5.52
N THR A 341 -35.70 -41.40 6.16
CA THR A 341 -36.69 -42.40 5.77
C THR A 341 -38.12 -41.97 6.13
N LEU A 342 -39.04 -42.23 5.21
CA LEU A 342 -40.47 -41.97 5.36
C LEU A 342 -41.04 -42.67 6.62
N SER A 343 -41.82 -41.94 7.41
CA SER A 343 -42.53 -42.50 8.56
C SER A 343 -43.80 -43.26 8.14
N PRO A 344 -44.02 -44.50 8.63
CA PRO A 344 -45.35 -45.11 8.67
C PRO A 344 -46.08 -44.75 9.98
N ALA A 345 -47.41 -44.84 9.96
CA ALA A 345 -48.28 -44.24 10.98
C ALA A 345 -48.49 -45.09 12.25
N SER A 346 -48.71 -44.38 13.38
CA SER A 346 -49.66 -44.68 14.47
C SER A 346 -49.91 -46.15 14.87
N SER A 347 -49.58 -46.50 16.14
CA SER A 347 -50.64 -46.70 17.16
C SER A 347 -50.13 -46.99 18.60
N ARG A 348 -50.86 -46.41 19.57
CA ARG A 348 -51.15 -46.84 20.97
C ARG A 348 -50.05 -47.30 21.97
N SER A 349 -50.10 -46.64 23.12
CA SER A 349 -49.61 -46.95 24.48
C SER A 349 -50.31 -48.19 25.13
N PRO A 350 -49.92 -48.73 26.33
CA PRO A 350 -49.27 -48.07 27.48
C PRO A 350 -48.18 -48.86 28.30
N SER A 351 -47.67 -48.19 29.35
CA SER A 351 -46.72 -48.60 30.43
C SER A 351 -47.26 -49.68 31.40
N PRO A 352 -46.63 -50.05 32.56
CA PRO A 352 -45.29 -49.74 33.16
C PRO A 352 -44.56 -50.97 33.80
N SER A 353 -43.44 -50.75 34.54
CA SER A 353 -43.03 -51.37 35.86
C SER A 353 -41.50 -51.57 36.06
N LEU A 354 -41.06 -51.80 37.32
CA LEU A 354 -39.69 -51.57 37.85
C LEU A 354 -38.89 -52.89 38.19
N PRO A 355 -37.99 -53.01 39.22
CA PRO A 355 -36.58 -53.46 39.09
C PRO A 355 -36.32 -54.78 39.92
N PRO A 356 -35.16 -55.11 40.58
CA PRO A 356 -33.77 -54.58 40.58
C PRO A 356 -32.58 -55.62 40.66
N ASN A 357 -31.33 -55.10 40.56
CA ASN A 357 -30.09 -55.56 41.26
C ASN A 357 -29.43 -56.94 40.92
N PRO A 358 -28.21 -57.28 41.43
CA PRO A 358 -27.03 -56.47 41.83
C PRO A 358 -25.63 -57.02 41.37
N HIS A 359 -24.56 -56.27 41.73
CA HIS A 359 -23.12 -56.64 41.79
C HIS A 359 -22.30 -56.69 40.46
N ALA A 360 -21.01 -56.28 40.42
CA ALA A 360 -20.05 -56.01 41.51
C ALA A 360 -19.06 -54.84 41.24
N SER A 361 -18.60 -54.21 42.35
CA SER A 361 -17.31 -53.50 42.59
C SER A 361 -16.80 -52.44 41.58
N SER A 362 -16.83 -51.12 41.84
CA SER A 362 -15.99 -50.31 42.79
C SER A 362 -14.50 -50.26 42.40
N VAL A 363 -13.90 -49.11 42.06
CA VAL A 363 -13.40 -48.00 42.93
C VAL A 363 -13.13 -46.78 42.00
N GLN A 364 -13.75 -45.57 42.07
CA GLN A 364 -13.66 -44.43 43.02
C GLN A 364 -12.21 -43.90 43.26
N VAL A 365 -11.81 -42.63 43.16
CA VAL A 365 -12.48 -41.30 43.08
C VAL A 365 -11.62 -40.35 42.22
N GLY A 366 -12.23 -39.37 41.55
CA GLY A 366 -11.53 -38.20 40.98
C GLY A 366 -12.53 -37.17 40.46
N GLN A 367 -12.89 -36.18 41.29
CA GLN A 367 -14.01 -35.27 41.01
C GLN A 367 -13.80 -34.42 39.75
N GLY A 368 -14.67 -34.59 38.76
CA GLY A 368 -14.86 -33.60 37.71
C GLY A 368 -15.64 -32.40 38.23
N VAL A 369 -15.06 -31.20 38.16
CA VAL A 369 -15.79 -29.94 38.36
C VAL A 369 -16.64 -29.67 37.11
N PRO A 370 -17.97 -29.50 37.21
CA PRO A 370 -18.81 -29.25 36.05
C PRO A 370 -18.61 -27.82 35.52
N GLY A 371 -18.30 -27.65 34.22
CA GLY A 371 -18.22 -26.31 33.61
C GLY A 371 -17.36 -26.11 32.36
N ARG A 372 -17.09 -27.14 31.53
CA ARG A 372 -16.21 -27.04 30.33
C ARG A 372 -16.85 -27.54 29.03
N THR A 373 -18.09 -27.14 28.74
CA THR A 373 -18.80 -27.48 27.47
C THR A 373 -19.48 -26.26 26.83
N GLY A 374 -18.85 -25.10 26.91
CA GLY A 374 -19.27 -23.87 26.21
C GLY A 374 -18.12 -23.24 25.44
N VAL A 375 -18.41 -22.25 24.59
CA VAL A 375 -17.45 -21.58 23.68
C VAL A 375 -16.15 -21.13 24.38
N LYS A 376 -16.24 -20.64 25.63
CA LYS A 376 -15.08 -20.24 26.44
C LYS A 376 -14.13 -21.39 26.84
N GLY A 377 -14.62 -22.63 26.89
CA GLY A 377 -13.79 -23.82 27.06
C GLY A 377 -12.96 -24.10 25.81
N VAL A 378 -13.62 -24.17 24.66
CA VAL A 378 -12.99 -24.42 23.35
C VAL A 378 -11.90 -23.39 23.03
N ILE A 379 -12.15 -22.10 23.31
CA ILE A 379 -11.14 -21.02 23.13
C ILE A 379 -9.93 -21.20 24.06
N ARG A 380 -10.14 -21.70 25.29
CA ARG A 380 -9.04 -21.94 26.23
C ARG A 380 -8.22 -23.16 25.83
N ASP A 381 -8.88 -24.24 25.46
CA ASP A 381 -8.22 -25.49 25.07
C ASP A 381 -7.47 -25.29 23.71
N ALA A 382 -7.97 -24.44 22.82
CA ALA A 382 -7.25 -24.01 21.60
C ALA A 382 -6.01 -23.14 21.91
N ARG A 383 -6.07 -22.25 22.91
CA ARG A 383 -4.89 -21.49 23.38
C ARG A 383 -3.85 -22.40 24.01
N GLU A 384 -4.28 -23.39 24.81
CA GLU A 384 -3.42 -24.36 25.47
C GLU A 384 -2.72 -25.27 24.42
N ALA A 385 -3.46 -25.72 23.40
CA ALA A 385 -2.90 -26.45 22.25
C ALA A 385 -1.89 -25.60 21.44
N ASN A 386 -2.22 -24.34 21.12
CA ASN A 386 -1.32 -23.42 20.41
C ASN A 386 -0.06 -23.09 21.22
N GLN A 387 -0.15 -23.03 22.56
CA GLN A 387 1.00 -22.83 23.42
C GLN A 387 1.94 -24.04 23.42
N ILE A 388 1.39 -25.26 23.53
CA ILE A 388 2.15 -26.51 23.41
C ILE A 388 2.82 -26.63 22.03
N GLU A 389 2.15 -26.21 20.95
CA GLU A 389 2.76 -26.23 19.61
C GLU A 389 3.88 -25.18 19.43
N ARG A 390 3.72 -23.98 20.01
CA ARG A 390 4.76 -22.93 20.06
C ARG A 390 6.00 -23.42 20.83
N GLU A 391 5.81 -24.07 21.97
CA GLU A 391 6.91 -24.64 22.76
C GLU A 391 7.62 -25.78 22.00
N ARG A 392 6.88 -26.65 21.30
CA ARG A 392 7.45 -27.69 20.42
C ARG A 392 8.29 -27.08 19.30
N LYS A 393 7.75 -26.11 18.55
CA LYS A 393 8.45 -25.40 17.47
C LYS A 393 9.69 -24.68 17.97
N SER A 394 9.61 -24.03 19.15
CA SER A 394 10.77 -23.38 19.77
C SER A 394 11.88 -24.36 20.15
N ARG A 395 11.53 -25.58 20.59
CA ARG A 395 12.53 -26.62 20.90
C ARG A 395 13.17 -27.19 19.64
N GLU A 396 12.40 -27.45 18.60
CA GLU A 396 12.89 -27.91 17.30
C GLU A 396 13.80 -26.88 16.62
N LEU A 397 13.50 -25.58 16.74
CA LEU A 397 14.37 -24.50 16.28
C LEU A 397 15.68 -24.44 17.07
N GLY A 398 15.63 -24.54 18.41
CA GLY A 398 16.83 -24.56 19.25
C GLY A 398 17.73 -25.79 19.00
N GLU A 399 17.14 -26.96 18.72
CA GLU A 399 17.87 -28.17 18.32
C GLU A 399 18.51 -28.01 16.93
N ARG A 400 17.80 -27.43 15.95
CA ARG A 400 18.36 -27.10 14.62
C ARG A 400 19.48 -26.07 14.70
N GLN A 401 19.37 -25.07 15.58
CA GLN A 401 20.39 -24.03 15.77
C GLN A 401 21.68 -24.61 16.36
N LYS A 402 21.60 -25.52 17.36
CA LYS A 402 22.78 -26.22 17.89
C LYS A 402 23.49 -27.07 16.83
N VAL A 403 22.73 -27.79 15.99
CA VAL A 403 23.28 -28.56 14.86
C VAL A 403 23.96 -27.65 13.83
N TRP A 404 23.52 -26.39 13.70
CA TRP A 404 24.13 -25.39 12.82
C TRP A 404 25.42 -24.82 13.44
N GLU A 405 25.43 -24.53 14.74
CA GLU A 405 26.62 -24.07 15.49
C GLU A 405 27.72 -25.14 15.58
N GLU A 406 27.37 -26.41 15.80
CA GLU A 406 28.33 -27.52 15.76
C GLU A 406 28.96 -27.71 14.37
N LYS A 407 28.18 -27.52 13.30
CA LYS A 407 28.68 -27.53 11.91
C LYS A 407 29.48 -26.27 11.55
N GLY A 408 29.34 -25.18 12.29
CA GLY A 408 30.10 -23.93 12.11
C GLY A 408 31.53 -23.96 12.66
N ARG A 409 31.91 -24.96 13.47
CA ARG A 409 33.23 -25.04 14.13
C ARG A 409 34.31 -25.69 13.27
N GLY A 410 34.46 -25.21 12.03
CA GLY A 410 35.31 -25.85 11.00
C GLY A 410 36.12 -24.90 10.12
N ALA A 411 36.56 -23.73 10.61
CA ALA A 411 37.40 -22.82 9.82
C ALA A 411 38.44 -22.04 10.67
N LEU A 412 39.64 -22.60 10.78
CA LEU A 412 40.91 -21.87 10.84
C LEU A 412 41.71 -22.37 9.61
N SER A 413 42.52 -21.57 8.91
CA SER A 413 43.41 -20.53 9.41
C SER A 413 43.90 -19.58 8.29
N PHE A 414 44.79 -18.64 8.66
CA PHE A 414 45.84 -18.08 7.80
C PHE A 414 45.52 -16.84 6.93
N ARG A 415 45.18 -15.71 7.57
CA ARG A 415 45.74 -14.38 7.23
C ARG A 415 45.62 -13.43 8.43
N GLU A 416 46.50 -12.42 8.49
CA GLU A 416 46.49 -11.33 9.49
C GLU A 416 46.84 -11.72 10.94
N GLU A 417 47.88 -12.53 11.08
CA GLU A 417 48.90 -12.29 12.11
C GLU A 417 49.71 -11.03 11.72
N SER A 418 49.17 -9.84 11.97
CA SER A 418 49.86 -8.55 11.80
C SER A 418 49.18 -7.46 12.64
N GLU A 419 49.99 -6.60 13.27
CA GLU A 419 49.58 -5.32 13.89
C GLU A 419 48.71 -5.35 15.17
N GLY A 420 49.16 -6.11 16.16
CA GLY A 420 48.85 -5.78 17.56
C GLY A 420 49.77 -4.67 18.09
N LYS A 421 49.24 -3.50 18.47
CA LYS A 421 49.58 -2.73 19.71
C LYS A 421 48.92 -1.35 19.76
N GLY A 422 47.85 -1.24 20.54
CA GLY A 422 47.32 0.05 21.00
C GLY A 422 46.23 -0.14 22.06
N ARG A 423 46.40 0.52 23.21
CA ARG A 423 45.33 0.80 24.20
C ARG A 423 44.80 -0.41 25.01
N LYS A 424 45.67 -0.93 25.90
CA LYS A 424 45.24 -1.19 27.30
C LYS A 424 45.42 0.11 28.10
N MET A 425 44.71 0.24 29.23
CA MET A 425 44.30 1.51 29.87
C MET A 425 43.20 2.17 29.01
N ILE A 426 41.92 2.28 29.43
CA ILE A 426 41.37 2.34 30.80
C ILE A 426 40.37 1.20 31.02
N ARG A 427 40.46 0.53 32.17
CA ARG A 427 39.40 -0.34 32.74
C ARG A 427 39.08 0.25 34.13
N VAL A 428 37.85 0.07 34.61
CA VAL A 428 37.24 0.80 35.74
C VAL A 428 36.65 2.16 35.33
N ALA A 429 35.57 2.07 34.53
CA ALA A 429 34.47 3.04 34.45
C ALA A 429 33.25 2.32 33.82
N GLY A 430 32.84 1.20 34.43
CA GLY A 430 31.45 0.73 34.30
C GLY A 430 30.60 1.47 35.35
N GLU A 431 29.27 1.46 35.30
CA GLU A 431 28.41 0.50 34.56
C GLU A 431 27.20 1.16 33.85
N GLU A 432 27.15 2.49 33.71
CA GLU A 432 25.93 3.19 33.24
C GLU A 432 25.82 3.44 31.72
N LYS A 433 26.92 3.39 30.94
CA LYS A 433 26.90 3.71 29.50
C LYS A 433 26.74 2.51 28.53
N LEU A 434 26.33 1.34 29.03
CA LEU A 434 26.14 0.14 28.19
C LEU A 434 24.68 -0.19 27.84
N ALA A 435 23.70 0.59 28.33
CA ALA A 435 22.27 0.34 28.10
C ALA A 435 21.66 1.11 26.90
N GLU A 436 22.30 2.18 26.44
CA GLU A 436 21.74 3.07 25.40
C GLU A 436 21.97 2.59 23.95
N GLY A 437 22.93 1.69 23.74
CA GLY A 437 23.39 1.29 22.40
C GLY A 437 22.50 0.33 21.61
N ALA A 438 21.30 -0.03 22.09
CA ALA A 438 20.47 -1.09 21.51
C ALA A 438 18.97 -0.77 21.36
N ARG A 439 18.53 0.48 21.58
CA ARG A 439 17.12 0.84 21.37
C ARG A 439 16.78 0.96 19.88
N LYS A 440 15.81 0.15 19.46
CA LYS A 440 15.22 0.17 18.11
C LYS A 440 14.76 1.59 17.73
N ARG A 441 14.92 1.95 16.45
CA ARG A 441 14.56 3.26 15.90
C ARG A 441 13.57 3.08 14.75
N PHE A 442 12.51 3.90 14.74
CA PHE A 442 11.42 3.86 13.75
C PHE A 442 11.45 5.05 12.80
N GLY A 443 11.56 6.28 13.31
CA GLY A 443 11.86 7.49 12.54
C GLY A 443 10.76 8.02 11.59
N HIS A 444 9.74 7.21 11.31
CA HIS A 444 8.75 7.45 10.25
C HIS A 444 7.36 6.93 10.65
N LEU A 445 6.32 7.60 10.14
CA LEU A 445 4.94 7.10 10.17
C LEU A 445 4.78 6.00 9.11
N ARG A 446 4.33 4.79 9.49
CA ARG A 446 4.17 3.64 8.59
C ARG A 446 2.72 3.18 8.47
N GLU A 447 2.26 2.81 7.28
CA GLU A 447 0.96 2.15 7.14
C GLU A 447 1.03 0.68 7.60
N VAL A 448 -0.02 0.19 8.25
CA VAL A 448 -0.15 -1.21 8.72
C VAL A 448 -1.54 -1.76 8.36
N GLY A 449 -1.55 -2.96 7.77
CA GLY A 449 -2.77 -3.73 7.46
C GLY A 449 -3.07 -4.80 8.53
N VAL A 450 -4.19 -5.53 8.37
CA VAL A 450 -4.71 -6.48 9.37
C VAL A 450 -3.67 -7.52 9.81
N GLU A 451 -3.05 -8.21 8.85
CA GLU A 451 -2.12 -9.31 9.12
C GLU A 451 -0.88 -8.86 9.90
N GLY A 452 -0.43 -7.61 9.68
CA GLY A 452 0.72 -7.03 10.36
C GLY A 452 0.37 -6.24 11.63
N PHE A 453 -0.91 -6.03 11.95
CA PHE A 453 -1.32 -5.12 13.03
C PHE A 453 -0.83 -5.60 14.40
N VAL A 454 -1.06 -6.87 14.73
CA VAL A 454 -0.72 -7.47 16.03
C VAL A 454 0.80 -7.41 16.26
N ASP A 455 1.58 -7.92 15.31
CA ASP A 455 3.05 -7.89 15.35
C ASP A 455 3.60 -6.45 15.40
N ALA A 456 2.88 -5.48 14.83
CA ALA A 456 3.27 -4.09 14.87
C ALA A 456 3.00 -3.42 16.23
N VAL A 457 1.96 -3.81 16.97
CA VAL A 457 1.64 -3.26 18.31
C VAL A 457 2.27 -4.03 19.46
N GLU A 458 2.68 -5.29 19.27
CA GLU A 458 3.45 -6.10 20.24
C GLU A 458 4.92 -5.65 20.44
N GLU A 459 5.27 -4.43 20.03
CA GLU A 459 6.60 -3.85 20.23
C GLU A 459 6.90 -3.65 21.73
N LYS A 460 7.90 -4.38 22.25
CA LYS A 460 8.17 -4.46 23.70
C LYS A 460 8.99 -3.28 24.23
N ASP A 461 9.89 -2.75 23.40
CA ASP A 461 10.91 -1.78 23.80
C ASP A 461 10.55 -0.32 23.45
N ALA A 462 9.34 -0.09 22.94
CA ALA A 462 8.86 1.22 22.51
C ALA A 462 7.35 1.38 22.75
N TRP A 463 6.90 2.64 22.83
CA TRP A 463 5.50 2.99 22.65
C TRP A 463 5.11 2.87 21.18
N VAL A 464 3.87 2.43 20.91
CA VAL A 464 3.30 2.37 19.56
C VAL A 464 2.06 3.24 19.48
N VAL A 465 2.11 4.29 18.67
CA VAL A 465 0.98 5.19 18.39
C VAL A 465 0.42 4.82 17.04
N VAL A 466 -0.88 4.54 16.96
CA VAL A 466 -1.58 4.11 15.74
C VAL A 466 -2.70 5.09 15.41
N HIS A 467 -2.61 5.76 14.26
CA HIS A 467 -3.70 6.56 13.71
C HIS A 467 -4.64 5.67 12.90
N ILE A 468 -5.87 5.50 13.38
CA ILE A 468 -6.97 4.93 12.60
C ILE A 468 -7.57 6.05 11.75
N TYR A 469 -7.50 5.87 10.43
CA TYR A 469 -7.78 6.92 9.46
C TYR A 469 -8.66 6.43 8.32
N ASP A 470 -9.33 7.37 7.64
CA ASP A 470 -9.95 7.13 6.34
C ASP A 470 -9.51 8.25 5.36
N PRO A 471 -9.18 7.94 4.09
CA PRO A 471 -8.76 8.94 3.11
C PRO A 471 -9.78 10.05 2.85
N ASP A 472 -11.08 9.80 3.04
CA ASP A 472 -12.14 10.75 2.71
C ASP A 472 -12.39 11.78 3.83
N VAL A 473 -11.77 11.60 5.00
CA VAL A 473 -11.86 12.51 6.17
C VAL A 473 -10.69 13.49 6.21
N GLU A 474 -10.93 14.78 5.96
CA GLU A 474 -9.87 15.80 5.86
C GLU A 474 -8.99 15.92 7.13
N ALA A 475 -9.59 15.76 8.31
CA ALA A 475 -8.89 15.85 9.59
C ALA A 475 -7.80 14.77 9.75
N CYS A 476 -7.94 13.62 9.10
CA CYS A 476 -6.91 12.56 9.08
C CYS A 476 -5.61 13.04 8.43
N HIS A 477 -5.66 13.80 7.33
CA HIS A 477 -4.46 14.26 6.62
C HIS A 477 -3.64 15.26 7.45
N SER A 478 -4.32 16.08 8.26
CA SER A 478 -3.69 17.01 9.20
C SER A 478 -2.98 16.28 10.34
N LEU A 479 -3.58 15.19 10.84
CA LEU A 479 -2.97 14.36 11.87
C LEU A 479 -1.78 13.56 11.32
N ASP A 480 -1.89 12.96 10.14
CA ASP A 480 -0.80 12.23 9.49
C ASP A 480 0.45 13.12 9.30
N THR A 481 0.26 14.37 8.86
CA THR A 481 1.35 15.35 8.75
C THR A 481 2.04 15.57 10.09
N THR A 482 1.25 15.72 11.16
CA THR A 482 1.75 15.94 12.52
C THR A 482 2.51 14.71 13.05
N LEU A 483 1.92 13.52 12.91
CA LEU A 483 2.55 12.27 13.37
C LEU A 483 3.80 11.91 12.55
N ALA A 484 3.87 12.27 11.27
CA ALA A 484 5.07 12.10 10.45
C ALA A 484 6.23 13.01 10.90
N LEU A 485 5.93 14.23 11.39
CA LEU A 485 6.94 15.10 12.01
C LEU A 485 7.38 14.54 13.37
N LEU A 486 6.44 14.11 14.21
CA LEU A 486 6.74 13.52 15.52
C LEU A 486 7.53 12.22 15.41
N ALA A 487 7.27 11.37 14.42
CA ALA A 487 8.04 10.15 14.19
C ALA A 487 9.52 10.43 13.90
N ARG A 488 9.83 11.56 13.24
CA ARG A 488 11.20 12.00 12.96
C ARG A 488 11.87 12.59 14.20
N ALA A 489 11.14 13.37 14.99
CA ALA A 489 11.63 13.98 16.24
C ALA A 489 11.86 12.93 17.35
N TYR A 490 10.99 11.92 17.42
CA TYR A 490 10.95 10.90 18.46
C TYR A 490 11.19 9.49 17.90
N PRO A 491 12.40 9.18 17.39
CA PRO A 491 12.65 7.93 16.67
C PRO A 491 12.52 6.67 17.53
N HIS A 492 12.43 6.78 18.86
CA HIS A 492 12.23 5.67 19.80
C HIS A 492 10.74 5.37 20.09
N THR A 493 9.81 6.16 19.52
CA THR A 493 8.38 5.85 19.51
C THR A 493 8.00 5.40 18.11
N LYS A 494 7.18 4.35 18.01
CA LYS A 494 6.73 3.75 16.75
C LYS A 494 5.43 4.41 16.35
N PHE A 495 5.40 5.12 15.23
CA PHE A 495 4.20 5.75 14.70
C PHE A 495 3.69 4.95 13.51
N LEU A 496 2.42 4.55 13.58
CA LEU A 496 1.72 3.76 12.58
C LEU A 496 0.44 4.49 12.16
N ARG A 497 -0.04 4.20 10.96
CA ARG A 497 -1.41 4.52 10.52
C ARG A 497 -2.08 3.28 9.93
N ALA A 498 -3.39 3.20 10.07
CA ALA A 498 -4.16 2.00 9.74
C ALA A 498 -5.53 2.43 9.22
N ARG A 499 -5.98 1.86 8.10
CA ARG A 499 -7.26 2.25 7.49
C ARG A 499 -8.43 1.67 8.28
N ALA A 500 -9.39 2.52 8.64
CA ALA A 500 -10.60 2.10 9.35
C ALA A 500 -11.34 0.98 8.60
N THR A 501 -11.58 1.17 7.30
CA THR A 501 -12.20 0.21 6.37
C THR A 501 -11.43 -1.10 6.18
N THR A 502 -10.12 -1.13 6.43
CA THR A 502 -9.30 -2.34 6.26
C THR A 502 -9.30 -3.24 7.48
N LEU A 503 -9.53 -2.69 8.67
CA LEU A 503 -9.27 -3.37 9.95
C LEU A 503 -10.51 -3.75 10.76
N GLY A 504 -11.72 -3.41 10.30
CA GLY A 504 -12.97 -3.80 10.98
C GLY A 504 -13.13 -3.21 12.39
N PHE A 505 -12.49 -2.07 12.67
CA PHE A 505 -12.42 -1.50 14.02
C PHE A 505 -13.75 -1.04 14.60
N ALA A 506 -14.79 -0.86 13.77
CA ALA A 506 -16.13 -0.42 14.18
C ALA A 506 -16.73 -1.29 15.30
N SER A 507 -16.46 -2.60 15.30
CA SER A 507 -17.04 -3.54 16.28
C SER A 507 -16.36 -3.49 17.68
N LEU A 508 -15.14 -2.96 17.79
CA LEU A 508 -14.38 -2.98 19.06
C LEU A 508 -14.64 -1.78 19.98
N LEU A 509 -15.29 -0.72 19.50
CA LEU A 509 -15.64 0.46 20.31
C LEU A 509 -17.00 0.32 21.01
N SER A 510 -17.82 -0.66 20.62
CA SER A 510 -19.14 -0.93 21.20
C SER A 510 -19.07 -1.86 22.43
N ALA A 511 -18.66 -1.30 23.58
CA ALA A 511 -18.88 -1.91 24.89
C ALA A 511 -20.22 -1.41 25.50
N PRO A 512 -20.98 -2.24 26.24
CA PRO A 512 -22.41 -2.01 26.44
C PRO A 512 -22.71 -0.93 27.49
N SER A 513 -23.36 0.15 27.06
CA SER A 513 -24.04 1.09 27.97
C SER A 513 -25.35 0.48 28.48
N ALA A 514 -25.41 0.17 29.78
CA ALA A 514 -26.60 -0.38 30.42
C ALA A 514 -27.45 0.70 31.10
N SER A 515 -28.73 0.77 30.72
CA SER A 515 -29.83 1.55 31.35
C SER A 515 -29.76 3.09 31.20
N ALA A 516 -30.86 3.85 31.20
CA ALA A 516 -32.25 3.49 31.55
C ALA A 516 -33.33 4.27 30.76
N ASP A 517 -34.37 3.53 30.36
CA ASP A 517 -35.81 3.88 30.38
C ASP A 517 -36.25 5.37 30.34
N ARG A 518 -36.99 5.73 29.27
CA ARG A 518 -38.26 6.44 29.45
C ARG A 518 -39.34 6.11 28.40
N THR A 519 -40.18 5.15 28.76
CA THR A 519 -41.59 4.98 28.37
C THR A 519 -42.33 6.18 27.71
N THR A 520 -42.81 5.98 26.47
CA THR A 520 -44.17 6.31 25.95
C THR A 520 -44.34 5.53 24.63
N ARG A 521 -45.17 4.49 24.45
CA ARG A 521 -46.62 4.27 24.63
C ARG A 521 -47.22 4.02 23.22
N LEU A 522 -47.70 2.80 22.98
CA LEU A 522 -48.38 2.39 21.74
C LEU A 522 -49.61 3.25 21.47
N ASP A 523 -49.94 3.49 20.20
CA ASP A 523 -51.07 2.88 19.48
C ASP A 523 -51.03 3.32 17.98
N ASP A 524 -51.82 2.64 17.12
CA ASP A 524 -52.03 2.85 15.66
C ASP A 524 -50.92 2.40 14.68
N LEU A 525 -51.08 1.17 14.15
CA LEU A 525 -50.60 0.72 12.83
C LEU A 525 -51.81 0.55 11.89
N PRO A 526 -51.73 0.99 10.62
CA PRO A 526 -52.45 0.38 9.51
C PRO A 526 -51.52 -0.52 8.67
N GLU A 527 -52.14 -1.43 7.93
CA GLU A 527 -51.53 -2.49 7.13
C GLU A 527 -50.80 -1.97 5.87
N ASP A 528 -50.00 -2.85 5.25
CA ASP A 528 -49.32 -2.74 3.93
C ASP A 528 -47.81 -2.38 3.92
N GLU A 529 -46.97 -3.20 4.57
CA GLU A 529 -45.51 -3.24 4.28
C GLU A 529 -45.13 -4.58 3.62
N GLU A 530 -44.47 -4.47 2.47
CA GLU A 530 -43.89 -5.61 1.74
C GLU A 530 -42.72 -6.21 2.51
N TRP A 531 -42.46 -7.50 2.31
CA TRP A 531 -41.36 -8.20 2.97
C TRP A 531 -40.03 -7.80 2.32
N GLU A 532 -39.48 -6.65 2.71
CA GLU A 532 -38.08 -6.35 2.43
C GLU A 532 -37.21 -7.38 3.17
N TYR A 533 -36.30 -7.98 2.41
CA TYR A 533 -35.27 -8.84 2.96
C TYR A 533 -34.34 -7.94 3.77
N GLU A 534 -34.15 -8.24 5.06
CA GLU A 534 -33.06 -7.65 5.84
C GLU A 534 -31.73 -8.02 5.16
N GLU A 535 -31.22 -7.12 4.32
CA GLU A 535 -29.83 -7.18 3.87
C GLU A 535 -28.97 -7.06 5.12
N GLU A 536 -28.04 -8.01 5.30
CA GLU A 536 -27.09 -7.98 6.39
C GLU A 536 -26.35 -6.63 6.35
N GLU A 537 -26.53 -5.80 7.40
CA GLU A 537 -25.91 -4.48 7.50
C GLU A 537 -24.41 -4.61 7.19
N GLN A 538 -23.99 -4.10 6.04
CA GLN A 538 -22.56 -4.00 5.72
C GLN A 538 -21.96 -3.07 6.76
N ASP A 539 -20.93 -3.53 7.48
CA ASP A 539 -20.26 -2.79 8.56
C ASP A 539 -19.78 -1.40 8.07
N GLU A 540 -20.67 -0.40 8.09
CA GLU A 540 -20.38 0.94 7.63
C GLU A 540 -19.46 1.62 8.65
N VAL A 541 -18.32 2.11 8.17
CA VAL A 541 -17.35 2.77 9.04
C VAL A 541 -17.91 4.12 9.45
N ASP A 542 -18.22 4.28 10.74
CA ASP A 542 -18.59 5.57 11.31
C ASP A 542 -17.44 6.58 11.17
N LEU A 543 -17.53 7.42 10.13
CA LEU A 543 -16.57 8.45 9.81
C LEU A 543 -16.59 9.60 10.85
N GLU A 544 -17.65 9.75 11.64
CA GLU A 544 -17.74 10.80 12.68
C GLU A 544 -16.81 10.54 13.86
N MET A 545 -16.31 9.30 14.02
CA MET A 545 -15.31 8.89 15.01
C MET A 545 -13.86 9.19 14.59
N LEU A 546 -13.62 9.59 13.33
CA LEU A 546 -12.28 9.76 12.76
C LEU A 546 -11.82 11.25 12.76
N PRO A 547 -10.52 11.53 12.98
CA PRO A 547 -9.43 10.59 13.24
C PRO A 547 -9.47 10.00 14.66
N THR A 548 -9.18 8.70 14.76
CA THR A 548 -8.99 8.00 16.05
C THR A 548 -7.51 7.66 16.25
N MET A 549 -6.99 7.81 17.47
CA MET A 549 -5.61 7.45 17.82
C MET A 549 -5.57 6.42 18.95
N LEU A 550 -4.94 5.29 18.71
CA LEU A 550 -4.74 4.19 19.67
C LEU A 550 -3.28 4.16 20.11
N VAL A 551 -3.02 3.94 21.40
CA VAL A 551 -1.64 3.89 21.94
C VAL A 551 -1.41 2.57 22.67
N TYR A 552 -0.39 1.83 22.24
CA TYR A 552 0.00 0.55 22.81
C TYR A 552 1.38 0.61 23.47
N LYS A 553 1.62 -0.28 24.43
CA LYS A 553 2.93 -0.55 25.02
C LYS A 553 3.09 -2.03 25.31
N ALA A 554 4.04 -2.69 24.64
CA ALA A 554 4.26 -4.13 24.72
C ALA A 554 2.99 -4.97 24.42
N GLY A 555 2.24 -4.58 23.38
CA GLY A 555 0.99 -5.24 22.96
C GLY A 555 -0.26 -4.84 23.74
N GLU A 556 -0.14 -4.24 24.91
CA GLU A 556 -1.30 -3.76 25.69
C GLU A 556 -1.73 -2.36 25.22
N LEU A 557 -3.01 -2.20 24.87
CA LEU A 557 -3.64 -0.90 24.64
C LEU A 557 -3.66 -0.10 25.95
N ARG A 558 -3.26 1.17 25.88
CA ARG A 558 -3.15 2.09 27.02
C ARG A 558 -4.12 3.26 26.91
N GLU A 559 -4.13 3.92 25.76
CA GLU A 559 -4.98 5.08 25.49
C GLU A 559 -5.75 4.90 24.17
N THR A 560 -6.96 5.42 24.13
CA THR A 560 -7.81 5.51 22.94
C THR A 560 -8.39 6.93 22.89
N TRP A 561 -8.04 7.68 21.85
CA TRP A 561 -8.60 9.00 21.59
C TRP A 561 -9.42 8.96 20.31
N ILE A 562 -10.73 8.84 20.46
CA ILE A 562 -11.70 9.10 19.40
C ILE A 562 -11.73 10.62 19.16
N ARG A 563 -11.80 11.05 17.90
CA ARG A 563 -11.75 12.49 17.54
C ARG A 563 -10.59 13.21 18.22
N VAL A 564 -9.40 12.66 18.01
CA VAL A 564 -8.16 13.21 18.56
C VAL A 564 -7.88 14.65 18.09
N ASP A 565 -8.51 15.10 17.00
CA ASP A 565 -8.52 16.52 16.57
C ASP A 565 -9.19 17.47 17.57
N TRP A 566 -10.03 16.96 18.48
CA TRP A 566 -10.64 17.70 19.59
C TRP A 566 -9.81 17.58 20.87
N GLU A 567 -9.50 16.36 21.31
CA GLU A 567 -8.66 16.10 22.50
C GLU A 567 -7.29 16.81 22.42
N ALA A 568 -6.69 16.85 21.22
CA ALA A 568 -5.44 17.57 21.01
C ALA A 568 -5.57 19.09 21.11
N ARG A 569 -6.74 19.69 20.83
CA ARG A 569 -6.93 21.16 20.97
C ARG A 569 -6.85 21.58 22.43
N ASP A 570 -7.53 20.85 23.31
CA ASP A 570 -7.54 21.13 24.75
C ASP A 570 -6.20 20.83 25.42
N ALA A 571 -5.40 19.91 24.84
CA ALA A 571 -4.02 19.65 25.26
C ALA A 571 -2.99 20.65 24.73
N GLY A 572 -3.35 21.54 23.78
CA GLY A 572 -2.42 22.48 23.12
C GLY A 572 -1.65 21.90 21.93
N GLY A 573 -2.01 20.71 21.47
CA GLY A 573 -1.45 20.01 20.31
C GLY A 573 -1.31 18.50 20.54
N VAL A 574 -1.15 17.75 19.44
CA VAL A 574 -0.96 16.28 19.47
C VAL A 574 0.33 15.90 20.18
N GLU A 575 1.38 16.71 20.03
CA GLU A 575 2.66 16.54 20.72
C GLU A 575 2.47 16.68 22.24
N GLN A 576 1.78 17.74 22.68
CA GLN A 576 1.52 18.04 24.08
C GLN A 576 0.62 16.97 24.71
N LEU A 577 -0.37 16.45 23.97
CA LEU A 577 -1.19 15.29 24.38
C LEU A 577 -0.32 14.03 24.62
N LEU A 578 0.62 13.73 23.72
CA LEU A 578 1.52 12.58 23.86
C LEU A 578 2.57 12.78 24.98
N VAL A 579 3.09 13.99 25.17
CA VAL A 579 4.01 14.34 26.27
C VAL A 579 3.30 14.22 27.63
N LYS A 580 2.09 14.78 27.76
CA LYS A 580 1.28 14.75 28.99
C LYS A 580 1.02 13.33 29.49
N ASN A 581 0.86 12.38 28.56
CA ASN A 581 0.63 10.96 28.86
C ASN A 581 1.92 10.12 28.89
N GLY A 582 3.10 10.73 28.82
CA GLY A 582 4.40 10.04 28.97
C GLY A 582 4.76 9.09 27.82
N ILE A 583 4.15 9.30 26.64
CA ILE A 583 4.35 8.49 25.44
C ILE A 583 5.61 8.94 24.69
N ILE A 584 5.83 10.25 24.63
CA ILE A 584 7.06 10.87 24.13
C ILE A 584 7.66 11.79 25.21
N PRO A 585 9.00 11.97 25.27
CA PRO A 585 9.63 12.83 26.27
C PRO A 585 9.37 14.32 25.99
N SER A 586 9.24 15.11 27.07
CA SER A 586 9.21 16.57 26.99
C SER A 586 10.48 17.13 26.34
N ALA A 587 10.34 18.14 25.48
CA ALA A 587 11.47 18.82 24.84
C ALA A 587 12.37 19.59 25.82
N SER A 588 11.92 19.84 27.06
CA SER A 588 12.64 20.54 28.13
C SER A 588 13.71 19.67 28.83
N GLY A 589 14.37 18.78 28.09
CA GLY A 589 15.33 17.78 28.59
C GLY A 589 16.77 18.02 28.14
N LYS A 590 17.11 19.21 27.65
CA LYS A 590 18.51 19.62 27.54
C LYS A 590 18.99 20.06 28.91
N GLN A 591 19.86 19.25 29.48
CA GLN A 591 20.58 19.54 30.71
C GLN A 591 21.42 20.80 30.50
N GLU A 592 21.01 21.90 31.14
CA GLU A 592 21.88 23.04 31.40
C GLU A 592 22.85 22.60 32.49
N ASP A 593 24.08 22.28 32.09
CA ASP A 593 25.21 22.16 33.02
C ASP A 593 25.59 23.59 33.44
N ASP A 594 24.83 24.16 34.38
CA ASP A 594 25.16 25.42 35.04
C ASP A 594 26.37 25.20 35.95
N ASP A 595 27.56 25.38 35.36
CA ASP A 595 28.86 25.41 36.04
C ASP A 595 29.06 26.78 36.73
N ASP A 596 28.13 27.10 37.65
CA ASP A 596 28.18 28.28 38.52
C ASP A 596 29.30 28.09 39.56
N SER A 597 30.52 28.35 39.10
CA SER A 597 31.71 28.45 39.95
C SER A 597 31.81 29.85 40.55
N ASP A 598 31.67 29.91 41.87
CA ASP A 598 31.85 31.12 42.70
C ASP A 598 33.07 31.94 42.25
N TRP A 599 32.83 33.22 41.91
CA TRP A 599 33.83 34.28 41.95
C TRP A 599 33.26 35.49 42.73
N ASP A 600 33.96 35.79 43.83
CA ASP A 600 33.79 36.88 44.82
C ASP A 600 32.61 36.82 45.82
#